data_AF-A0A9N9GUP3-F1
#
_entry.id   AF-A0A9N9GUP3-F1
#
_cell.length_a   1.000
_cell.length_b   1.000
_cell.length_c   1.000
_cell.angle_alpha   90.00
_cell.angle_beta   90.00
_cell.angle_gamma   90.00
#
_symmetry.space_group_name_H-M   'P 1'
#
loop_
_entity.id
_entity.type
_entity.pdbx_description
1 polymer ?
#
loop_
_entity_poly.entity_id
_entity_poly.type
_entity_poly.pdbx_seq_one_letter_code
_entity_poly.pdbx_strand_id
1 'polypeptide(L)'
;MEKLLNLKFSDAAALLTGASLSSSSTTERQSTFNDEITFQFVVADVLELSNPVHSPLFATANDIFWQLVFGPPNVNDSEFYDLFLTAIPNTRESVSESSWKERGGLTARVYLKNHATRKDIVSREFRTNGYSIMGTWLGFKKIWKKPSYLEGGKIIVGVEFMNAPKAKEHKSVLTLPWNKAPKDLIDTWERHLGNQNTADVKFLVNDKPIYCHIDILKTRSQYFLNLFENDPS
;
A
#
# COMPACT_ATOMS: atom_id res chain seq x y z
N MET A 1 10.46 -0.44 -39.66
CA MET A 1 11.65 -1.30 -39.57
C MET A 1 11.61 -1.93 -38.20
N GLU A 2 11.38 -3.24 -38.15
CA GLU A 2 11.37 -4.03 -36.92
C GLU A 2 12.77 -4.09 -36.32
N LYS A 3 12.85 -3.95 -34.99
CA LYS A 3 13.99 -4.44 -34.22
C LYS A 3 13.50 -5.17 -32.98
N LEU A 4 14.26 -6.19 -32.66
CA LEU A 4 14.14 -7.13 -31.54
C LEU A 4 15.50 -7.05 -30.88
N LEU A 5 15.59 -6.63 -29.62
CA LEU A 5 16.88 -6.60 -28.91
C LEU A 5 16.83 -7.25 -27.53
N ASN A 6 17.80 -8.14 -27.38
CA ASN A 6 18.28 -8.79 -26.17
C ASN A 6 19.70 -8.26 -25.91
N LEU A 7 20.00 -7.75 -24.70
CA LEU A 7 21.13 -8.17 -23.83
C LEU A 7 21.57 -7.13 -22.76
N LYS A 8 21.71 -7.66 -21.53
CA LYS A 8 22.72 -7.52 -20.45
C LYS A 8 23.61 -6.27 -20.25
N PHE A 9 23.79 -5.98 -18.96
CA PHE A 9 24.47 -4.85 -18.30
C PHE A 9 25.96 -5.05 -17.97
N SER A 10 26.69 -3.93 -17.82
CA SER A 10 27.84 -3.79 -16.90
C SER A 10 28.08 -2.34 -16.42
N ASP A 11 28.11 -2.20 -15.09
CA ASP A 11 28.89 -1.36 -14.15
C ASP A 11 29.59 -0.04 -14.55
N ALA A 12 29.49 0.94 -13.64
CA ALA A 12 30.65 1.63 -13.05
C ALA A 12 30.29 2.37 -11.73
N ALA A 13 31.20 2.30 -10.75
CA ALA A 13 31.13 2.83 -9.39
C ALA A 13 31.94 4.13 -9.21
N ALA A 14 31.69 4.89 -8.13
CA ALA A 14 32.70 5.63 -7.36
C ALA A 14 32.12 6.19 -6.03
N LEU A 15 33.00 6.40 -5.05
CA LEU A 15 32.79 6.35 -3.60
C LEU A 15 33.52 7.55 -2.93
N LEU A 16 33.30 7.72 -1.61
CA LEU A 16 34.07 8.49 -0.58
C LEU A 16 33.59 9.93 -0.30
N THR A 17 33.57 10.53 0.91
CA THR A 17 33.68 10.18 2.37
C THR A 17 33.55 11.52 3.14
N GLY A 18 33.16 11.51 4.43
CA GLY A 18 33.53 12.58 5.39
C GLY A 18 32.48 12.91 6.47
N ALA A 19 32.84 12.77 7.76
CA ALA A 19 31.94 12.86 8.91
C ALA A 19 32.34 13.93 9.97
N SER A 20 31.31 14.60 10.50
CA SER A 20 31.11 15.12 11.90
C SER A 20 32.02 16.25 12.43
N LEU A 21 31.65 17.18 13.33
CA LEU A 21 30.67 17.26 14.43
C LEU A 21 30.43 18.76 14.79
N SER A 22 29.24 19.14 15.28
CA SER A 22 29.07 20.32 16.15
C SER A 22 27.93 20.10 17.15
N SER A 23 28.20 20.38 18.43
CA SER A 23 27.26 20.31 19.55
C SER A 23 26.43 21.59 19.66
N SER A 24 25.15 21.47 20.05
CA SER A 24 24.34 22.52 20.69
C SER A 24 23.12 21.88 21.31
N SER A 25 23.00 21.94 22.63
CA SER A 25 21.81 21.54 23.39
C SER A 25 20.77 22.67 23.36
N THR A 26 19.51 22.32 23.14
CA THR A 26 18.36 23.13 23.54
C THR A 26 17.20 22.19 23.84
N THR A 27 16.86 22.09 25.11
CA THR A 27 15.61 21.50 25.60
C THR A 27 14.49 22.49 25.32
N GLU A 28 13.52 22.11 24.50
CA GLU A 28 12.08 22.36 24.71
C GLU A 28 11.30 21.97 23.45
N ARG A 29 10.44 20.95 23.61
CA ARG A 29 9.00 21.04 23.36
C ARG A 29 8.38 19.69 23.67
N GLN A 30 7.62 19.64 24.76
CA GLN A 30 6.58 18.63 24.94
C GLN A 30 5.67 18.68 23.72
N SER A 31 5.87 17.72 22.80
CA SER A 31 4.95 17.43 21.73
C SER A 31 3.77 16.70 22.36
N THR A 32 2.64 17.37 22.46
CA THR A 32 1.35 16.78 22.82
C THR A 32 0.92 15.83 21.69
N PHE A 33 1.30 14.56 21.81
CA PHE A 33 0.86 13.44 20.98
C PHE A 33 -0.56 13.06 21.42
N ASN A 34 -1.62 13.49 20.73
CA ASN A 34 -2.99 13.12 21.12
C ASN A 34 -3.99 12.97 19.96
N ASP A 35 -3.52 12.79 18.72
CA ASP A 35 -4.41 12.44 17.61
C ASP A 35 -4.33 10.93 17.35
N GLU A 36 -5.46 10.24 17.50
CA GLU A 36 -5.62 8.83 17.15
C GLU A 36 -6.08 8.73 15.69
N ILE A 37 -5.34 7.97 14.86
CA ILE A 37 -5.75 7.69 13.48
C ILE A 37 -6.44 6.33 13.46
N THR A 38 -7.73 6.30 13.08
CA THR A 38 -8.53 5.08 13.04
C THR A 38 -8.90 4.69 11.62
N PHE A 39 -8.78 3.40 11.31
CA PHE A 39 -9.33 2.80 10.09
C PHE A 39 -10.19 1.59 10.45
N GLN A 40 -11.32 1.42 9.76
CA GLN A 40 -12.25 0.31 9.95
C GLN A 40 -12.81 -0.15 8.61
N PHE A 41 -13.04 -1.46 8.48
CA PHE A 41 -13.81 -2.03 7.38
C PHE A 41 -14.68 -3.19 7.87
N VAL A 42 -15.72 -3.50 7.09
CA VAL A 42 -16.68 -4.56 7.42
C VAL A 42 -16.31 -5.82 6.64
N VAL A 43 -16.28 -6.95 7.34
CA VAL A 43 -16.16 -8.29 6.74
C VAL A 43 -17.50 -8.99 6.89
N ALA A 44 -18.05 -9.46 5.78
CA ALA A 44 -19.27 -10.25 5.73
C ALA A 44 -18.97 -11.76 5.63
N ASP A 45 -19.99 -12.58 5.85
CA ASP A 45 -19.96 -14.04 5.70
C ASP A 45 -18.79 -14.70 6.43
N VAL A 46 -18.47 -14.18 7.62
CA VAL A 46 -17.25 -14.49 8.37
C VAL A 46 -17.13 -15.98 8.68
N LEU A 47 -18.25 -16.65 8.98
CA LEU A 47 -18.27 -18.07 9.32
C LEU A 47 -17.95 -18.99 8.12
N GLU A 48 -18.11 -18.48 6.90
CA GLU A 48 -17.93 -19.20 5.63
C GLU A 48 -16.63 -18.82 4.92
N LEU A 49 -15.78 -17.99 5.54
CA LEU A 49 -14.51 -17.57 4.96
C LEU A 49 -13.59 -18.76 4.69
N SER A 50 -13.18 -18.88 3.43
CA SER A 50 -12.21 -19.86 2.94
C SER A 50 -10.84 -19.25 2.62
N ASN A 51 -10.80 -17.94 2.36
CA ASN A 51 -9.58 -17.20 2.02
C ASN A 51 -9.43 -15.95 2.90
N PRO A 52 -8.19 -15.47 3.11
CA PRO A 52 -7.97 -14.19 3.79
C PRO A 52 -8.64 -13.02 3.07
N VAL A 53 -9.22 -12.10 3.85
CA VAL A 53 -9.83 -10.87 3.36
C VAL A 53 -8.89 -9.71 3.59
N HIS A 54 -8.64 -8.95 2.53
CA HIS A 54 -7.78 -7.77 2.55
C HIS A 54 -8.63 -6.50 2.57
N SER A 55 -8.26 -5.55 3.43
CA SER A 55 -8.87 -4.22 3.38
C SER A 55 -8.39 -3.42 2.16
N PRO A 56 -9.08 -2.33 1.81
CA PRO A 56 -8.47 -1.25 1.04
C PRO A 56 -7.18 -0.75 1.71
N LEU A 57 -6.29 -0.16 0.91
CA LEU A 57 -5.10 0.50 1.44
C LEU A 57 -5.50 1.79 2.18
N PHE A 58 -4.80 2.06 3.28
CA PHE A 58 -4.96 3.29 4.05
C PHE A 58 -3.60 3.81 4.49
N ALA A 59 -3.54 5.07 4.93
CA ALA A 59 -2.29 5.75 5.25
C ALA A 59 -2.35 6.45 6.60
N THR A 60 -1.22 6.47 7.31
CA THR A 60 -1.05 7.26 8.55
C THR A 60 -0.23 8.54 8.31
N ALA A 61 0.49 8.62 7.20
CA ALA A 61 1.25 9.79 6.76
C ALA A 61 1.48 9.72 5.24
N ASN A 62 2.10 10.75 4.67
CA ASN A 62 2.59 10.70 3.30
C ASN A 62 3.55 9.52 3.14
N ASP A 63 3.35 8.70 2.11
CA ASP A 63 4.14 7.52 1.78
C ASP A 63 4.20 6.40 2.84
N ILE A 64 3.36 6.45 3.88
CA ILE A 64 3.23 5.38 4.89
C ILE A 64 1.88 4.69 4.70
N PHE A 65 1.90 3.58 3.97
CA PHE A 65 0.70 2.81 3.58
C PHE A 65 0.58 1.50 4.35
N TRP A 66 -0.66 1.11 4.62
CA TRP A 66 -1.03 -0.05 5.41
C TRP A 66 -2.20 -0.80 4.77
N GLN A 67 -2.32 -2.08 5.13
CA GLN A 67 -3.46 -2.93 4.79
C GLN A 67 -3.76 -3.87 5.96
N LEU A 68 -5.04 -4.06 6.29
CA LEU A 68 -5.45 -5.11 7.23
C LEU A 68 -5.76 -6.40 6.49
N VAL A 69 -5.35 -7.52 7.07
CA VAL A 69 -5.60 -8.86 6.55
C VAL A 69 -6.25 -9.70 7.63
N PHE A 70 -7.49 -10.13 7.38
CA PHE A 70 -8.25 -10.99 8.27
C PHE A 70 -8.34 -12.40 7.66
N GLY A 71 -7.69 -13.36 8.29
CA GLY A 71 -7.55 -14.73 7.79
C GLY A 71 -8.54 -15.70 8.43
N PRO A 72 -9.11 -16.65 7.66
CA PRO A 72 -9.90 -17.74 8.23
C PRO A 72 -9.02 -18.67 9.07
N PRO A 73 -9.63 -19.55 9.89
CA PRO A 73 -8.88 -20.57 10.59
C PRO A 73 -8.09 -21.47 9.64
N ASN A 74 -6.81 -21.67 9.96
CA ASN A 74 -5.94 -22.52 9.17
C ASN A 74 -6.39 -23.99 9.29
N VAL A 75 -6.14 -24.80 8.26
CA VAL A 75 -6.48 -26.24 8.22
C VAL A 75 -5.85 -27.00 9.40
N ASN A 76 -4.67 -26.57 9.86
CA ASN A 76 -3.95 -27.19 10.98
C ASN A 76 -4.38 -26.68 12.37
N ASP A 77 -5.05 -25.53 12.45
CA ASP A 77 -5.49 -24.88 13.68
C ASP A 77 -6.89 -24.31 13.44
N SER A 78 -7.86 -25.23 13.32
CA SER A 78 -9.14 -24.99 12.63
C SER A 78 -10.14 -24.11 13.38
N GLU A 79 -9.80 -23.63 14.59
CA GLU A 79 -10.75 -22.94 15.44
C GLU A 79 -10.54 -21.43 15.55
N PHE A 80 -9.44 -20.85 15.06
CA PHE A 80 -9.15 -19.44 15.31
C PHE A 80 -8.86 -18.63 14.05
N TYR A 81 -9.45 -17.45 13.97
CA TYR A 81 -9.12 -16.44 12.96
C TYR A 81 -7.78 -15.75 13.26
N ASP A 82 -7.16 -15.26 12.20
CA ASP A 82 -5.93 -14.47 12.26
C ASP A 82 -6.20 -13.02 11.86
N LEU A 83 -5.46 -12.07 12.45
CA LEU A 83 -5.51 -10.67 12.07
C LEU A 83 -4.12 -10.07 12.01
N PHE A 84 -3.78 -9.52 10.84
CA PHE A 84 -2.51 -8.86 10.58
C PHE A 84 -2.71 -7.45 10.06
N LEU A 85 -1.79 -6.58 10.47
CA LEU A 85 -1.53 -5.30 9.85
C LEU A 85 -0.29 -5.46 8.97
N THR A 86 -0.44 -5.18 7.68
CA THR A 86 0.61 -5.26 6.68
C THR A 86 1.06 -3.86 6.30
N ALA A 87 2.36 -3.60 6.38
CA ALA A 87 3.00 -2.42 5.82
C ALA A 87 3.17 -2.61 4.31
N ILE A 88 2.66 -1.67 3.53
CA ILE A 88 2.89 -1.64 2.08
C ILE A 88 4.10 -0.73 1.81
N PRO A 89 5.22 -1.29 1.33
CA PRO A 89 6.44 -0.51 1.14
C PRO A 89 6.26 0.54 0.05
N ASN A 90 6.75 1.76 0.32
CA ASN A 90 6.93 2.77 -0.72
C ASN A 90 8.23 2.51 -1.51
N THR A 91 8.49 3.30 -2.55
CA THR A 91 9.65 3.16 -3.44
C THR A 91 11.01 3.24 -2.72
N ARG A 92 11.09 3.97 -1.60
CA ARG A 92 12.34 4.05 -0.81
C ARG A 92 12.53 2.82 0.05
N GLU A 93 11.44 2.39 0.69
CA GLU A 93 11.39 1.22 1.56
C GLU A 93 11.61 -0.10 0.80
N SER A 94 11.26 -0.16 -0.49
CA SER A 94 11.54 -1.31 -1.34
C SER A 94 13.02 -1.51 -1.65
N VAL A 95 13.86 -0.50 -1.42
CA VAL A 95 15.30 -0.52 -1.76
C VAL A 95 16.18 -0.43 -0.52
N SER A 96 15.73 0.19 0.57
CA SER A 96 16.53 0.38 1.79
C SER A 96 15.77 0.12 3.08
N GLU A 97 16.34 -0.74 3.94
CA GLU A 97 15.85 -0.98 5.30
C GLU A 97 15.87 0.28 6.18
N SER A 98 16.80 1.22 5.92
CA SER A 98 16.92 2.44 6.73
C SER A 98 15.67 3.33 6.69
N SER A 99 14.90 3.28 5.59
CA SER A 99 13.70 4.08 5.37
C SER A 99 12.49 3.59 6.19
N TRP A 100 12.54 2.35 6.70
CA TRP A 100 11.45 1.76 7.51
C TRP A 100 11.35 2.33 8.92
N LYS A 101 12.39 3.03 9.39
CA LYS A 101 12.42 3.62 10.75
C LYS A 101 11.29 4.63 10.97
N GLU A 102 10.82 5.28 9.92
CA GLU A 102 9.71 6.23 9.97
C GLU A 102 8.40 5.58 10.42
N ARG A 103 8.24 4.27 10.17
CA ARG A 103 7.07 3.50 10.63
C ARG A 103 7.14 3.14 12.10
N GLY A 104 8.33 3.09 12.70
CA GLY A 104 8.55 2.52 14.02
C GLY A 104 8.10 3.36 15.23
N GLY A 105 7.66 4.60 14.98
CA GLY A 105 7.23 5.53 16.04
C GLY A 105 5.80 5.33 16.54
N LEU A 106 5.03 4.43 15.93
CA LEU A 106 3.60 4.26 16.21
C LEU A 106 3.33 3.10 17.16
N THR A 107 2.22 3.18 17.89
CA THR A 107 1.60 2.01 18.54
C THR A 107 0.28 1.74 17.84
N ALA A 108 0.12 0.52 17.32
CA ALA A 108 -1.09 0.11 16.61
C ALA A 108 -1.94 -0.78 17.53
N ARG A 109 -3.23 -0.45 17.63
CA ARG A 109 -4.27 -1.25 18.28
C ARG A 109 -5.16 -1.86 17.20
N VAL A 110 -5.03 -3.16 16.94
CA VAL A 110 -5.93 -3.88 16.04
C VAL A 110 -7.09 -4.48 16.83
N TYR A 111 -8.30 -4.45 16.28
CA TYR A 111 -9.50 -4.90 16.98
C TYR A 111 -10.56 -5.48 16.05
N LEU A 112 -11.43 -6.28 16.66
CA LEU A 112 -12.66 -6.79 16.07
C LEU A 112 -13.85 -6.28 16.89
N LYS A 113 -14.88 -5.77 16.21
CA LYS A 113 -16.15 -5.36 16.81
C LYS A 113 -17.30 -6.13 16.16
N ASN A 114 -18.33 -6.45 16.93
CA ASN A 114 -19.56 -6.98 16.37
C ASN A 114 -20.22 -5.89 15.51
N HIS A 115 -20.64 -6.22 14.29
CA HIS A 115 -21.17 -5.23 13.35
C HIS A 115 -22.50 -4.60 13.83
N ALA A 116 -23.41 -5.41 14.37
CA ALA A 116 -24.73 -4.97 14.80
C ALA A 116 -24.67 -4.17 16.11
N THR A 117 -23.97 -4.69 17.11
CA THR A 117 -23.94 -4.11 18.46
C THR A 117 -22.81 -3.11 18.69
N ARG A 118 -21.82 -3.05 17.77
CA ARG A 118 -20.58 -2.25 17.89
C ARG A 118 -19.72 -2.57 19.11
N LYS A 119 -20.06 -3.63 19.86
CA LYS A 119 -19.29 -4.07 21.03
C LYS A 119 -17.96 -4.70 20.58
N ASP A 120 -16.92 -4.44 21.37
CA ASP A 120 -15.61 -5.05 21.18
C ASP A 120 -15.69 -6.56 21.40
N ILE A 121 -15.10 -7.31 20.46
CA ILE A 121 -14.91 -8.75 20.54
C ILE A 121 -13.51 -9.03 21.08
N VAL A 122 -12.50 -8.42 20.46
CA VAL A 122 -11.11 -8.53 20.87
C VAL A 122 -10.35 -7.29 20.40
N SER A 123 -9.35 -6.88 21.17
CA SER A 123 -8.44 -5.80 20.83
C SER A 123 -7.04 -6.15 21.33
N ARG A 124 -6.01 -5.86 20.54
CA ARG A 124 -4.62 -6.06 20.91
C ARG A 124 -3.72 -4.97 20.34
N GLU A 125 -2.71 -4.62 21.12
CA GLU A 125 -1.78 -3.55 20.81
C GLU A 125 -0.37 -4.10 20.53
N PHE A 126 0.36 -3.44 19.64
CA PHE A 126 1.76 -3.69 19.37
C PHE A 126 2.47 -2.44 18.84
N ARG A 127 3.79 -2.41 19.01
CA ARG A 127 4.64 -1.36 18.43
C ARG A 127 4.94 -1.68 16.97
N THR A 128 4.97 -0.66 16.14
CA THR A 128 5.24 -0.78 14.69
C THR A 128 6.74 -0.76 14.35
N ASN A 129 7.62 -0.86 15.35
CA ASN A 129 9.07 -0.85 15.16
C ASN A 129 9.64 -2.15 14.57
N GLY A 130 8.82 -3.21 14.48
CA GLY A 130 9.23 -4.50 13.92
C GLY A 130 9.09 -4.63 12.41
N TYR A 131 8.55 -3.63 11.71
CA TYR A 131 8.38 -3.71 10.26
C TYR A 131 9.70 -3.52 9.51
N SER A 132 9.91 -4.34 8.48
CA SER A 132 11.06 -4.26 7.58
C SER A 132 10.71 -4.82 6.20
N ILE A 133 11.64 -4.71 5.25
CA ILE A 133 11.49 -5.31 3.92
C ILE A 133 11.27 -6.83 3.97
N MET A 134 11.84 -7.51 4.97
CA MET A 134 11.68 -8.95 5.19
C MET A 134 10.49 -9.30 6.10
N GLY A 135 9.91 -8.30 6.77
CA GLY A 135 8.88 -8.46 7.78
C GLY A 135 7.80 -7.41 7.61
N THR A 136 7.04 -7.49 6.53
CA THR A 136 6.00 -6.50 6.19
C THR A 136 4.69 -6.71 6.93
N TRP A 137 4.54 -7.80 7.68
CA TRP A 137 3.33 -8.15 8.43
C TRP A 137 3.59 -8.24 9.94
N LEU A 138 2.72 -7.62 10.73
CA LEU A 138 2.70 -7.81 12.18
C LEU A 138 1.27 -7.98 12.63
N GLY A 139 1.03 -8.87 13.59
CA GLY A 139 -0.29 -9.16 14.07
C GLY A 139 -0.34 -10.43 14.88
N PHE A 140 -1.53 -11.01 14.97
CA PHE A 140 -1.81 -12.09 15.89
C PHE A 140 -2.37 -13.28 15.13
N LYS A 141 -1.61 -14.37 15.18
CA LYS A 141 -2.16 -15.69 14.95
C LYS A 141 -3.12 -16.02 16.09
N LYS A 142 -4.26 -16.61 15.77
CA LYS A 142 -5.29 -17.03 16.72
C LYS A 142 -5.87 -15.86 17.54
N ILE A 143 -6.23 -14.76 16.88
CA ILE A 143 -6.75 -13.57 17.58
C ILE A 143 -8.15 -13.80 18.15
N TRP A 144 -8.97 -14.60 17.47
CA TRP A 144 -10.36 -14.79 17.84
C TRP A 144 -10.82 -16.20 17.51
N LYS A 145 -11.40 -16.90 18.50
CA LYS A 145 -11.97 -18.23 18.32
C LYS A 145 -13.25 -18.12 17.49
N LYS A 146 -13.39 -18.97 16.47
CA LYS A 146 -14.55 -19.06 15.61
C LYS A 146 -15.80 -19.31 16.46
N PRO A 147 -16.78 -18.39 16.46
CA PRO A 147 -17.99 -18.58 17.23
C PRO A 147 -18.92 -19.56 16.51
N SER A 148 -19.76 -20.26 17.25
CA SER A 148 -20.82 -21.11 16.68
C SER A 148 -21.94 -20.31 16.03
N TYR A 149 -22.10 -19.05 16.43
CA TYR A 149 -23.09 -18.12 15.90
C TYR A 149 -22.53 -16.71 15.86
N LEU A 150 -22.79 -15.98 14.78
CA LEU A 150 -22.45 -14.58 14.62
C LEU A 150 -23.65 -13.84 14.05
N GLU A 151 -24.24 -12.96 14.87
CA GLU A 151 -25.39 -12.16 14.46
C GLU A 151 -25.08 -11.32 13.21
N GLY A 152 -25.88 -11.52 12.15
CA GLY A 152 -25.71 -10.84 10.87
C GLY A 152 -24.47 -11.27 10.07
N GLY A 153 -23.73 -12.30 10.50
CA GLY A 153 -22.57 -12.85 9.78
C GLY A 153 -21.42 -11.87 9.56
N LYS A 154 -21.46 -10.70 10.21
CA LYS A 154 -20.58 -9.55 9.93
C LYS A 154 -19.79 -9.14 11.16
N ILE A 155 -18.55 -8.75 10.93
CA ILE A 155 -17.70 -8.08 11.92
C ILE A 155 -17.12 -6.80 11.34
N ILE A 156 -16.72 -5.90 12.22
CA ILE A 156 -15.88 -4.77 11.89
C ILE A 156 -14.46 -5.13 12.31
N VAL A 157 -13.53 -5.00 11.38
CA VAL A 157 -12.09 -5.14 11.61
C VAL A 157 -11.51 -3.74 11.56
N GLY A 158 -10.69 -3.37 12.54
CA GLY A 158 -10.12 -2.04 12.59
C GLY A 158 -8.74 -1.97 13.21
N VAL A 159 -8.13 -0.81 13.03
CA VAL A 159 -6.85 -0.43 13.63
C VAL A 159 -6.90 1.02 14.09
N GLU A 160 -6.22 1.31 15.20
CA GLU A 160 -6.03 2.66 15.72
C GLU A 160 -4.53 2.87 15.95
N PHE A 161 -3.99 3.94 15.40
CA PHE A 161 -2.61 4.33 15.62
C PHE A 161 -2.54 5.42 16.67
N MET A 162 -1.88 5.11 17.77
CA MET A 162 -1.52 6.04 18.81
C MET A 162 -0.13 6.62 18.53
N ASN A 163 0.09 7.85 18.99
CA ASN A 163 1.33 8.61 18.78
C ASN A 163 1.65 8.90 17.31
N ALA A 164 0.63 8.99 16.45
CA ALA A 164 0.83 9.45 15.08
C ALA A 164 1.43 10.86 15.10
N PRO A 165 2.53 11.13 14.35
CA PRO A 165 3.00 12.49 14.20
C PRO A 165 1.84 13.31 13.65
N LYS A 166 1.56 14.48 14.25
CA LYS A 166 0.53 15.39 13.75
C LYS A 166 0.69 15.45 12.24
N ALA A 167 -0.33 14.99 11.50
CA ALA A 167 -0.46 15.44 10.15
C ALA A 167 -0.42 16.96 10.29
N LYS A 168 0.65 17.61 9.82
CA LYS A 168 0.52 19.02 9.46
C LYS A 168 -0.73 19.01 8.61
N GLU A 169 -1.74 19.79 8.98
CA GLU A 169 -2.90 20.01 8.13
C GLU A 169 -2.38 20.58 6.81
N HIS A 170 -1.90 19.71 5.94
CA HIS A 170 -2.10 19.88 4.54
C HIS A 170 -3.59 19.71 4.44
N LYS A 171 -4.29 20.86 4.45
CA LYS A 171 -5.59 20.95 3.81
C LYS A 171 -5.40 20.22 2.49
N SER A 172 -5.88 18.99 2.45
CA SER A 172 -5.94 18.24 1.22
C SER A 172 -6.91 19.03 0.37
N VAL A 173 -6.37 19.94 -0.44
CA VAL A 173 -7.05 20.43 -1.63
C VAL A 173 -6.87 19.37 -2.71
N LEU A 174 -7.11 18.10 -2.37
CA LEU A 174 -7.58 17.12 -3.32
C LEU A 174 -9.09 17.05 -3.16
N THR A 175 -9.76 18.14 -3.54
CA THR A 175 -11.09 18.08 -4.14
C THR A 175 -10.95 17.46 -5.55
N LEU A 176 -10.33 16.29 -5.64
CA LEU A 176 -10.55 15.44 -6.80
C LEU A 176 -11.68 14.50 -6.38
N PRO A 177 -12.91 14.70 -6.86
CA PRO A 177 -13.94 13.70 -6.67
C PRO A 177 -13.42 12.42 -7.34
N TRP A 178 -13.09 11.41 -6.54
CA TRP A 178 -12.66 10.08 -7.00
C TRP A 178 -13.68 9.35 -7.89
N ASN A 179 -14.77 10.03 -8.26
CA ASN A 179 -15.90 9.46 -8.97
C ASN A 179 -16.03 9.95 -10.42
N LYS A 180 -15.10 10.75 -10.95
CA LYS A 180 -14.95 11.04 -12.38
C LYS A 180 -13.61 11.71 -12.67
N ALA A 181 -12.77 11.07 -13.49
CA ALA A 181 -11.67 11.80 -14.11
C ALA A 181 -12.24 12.97 -14.94
N PRO A 182 -11.53 14.12 -15.03
CA PRO A 182 -11.97 15.25 -15.84
C PRO A 182 -12.31 14.78 -17.26
N LYS A 183 -13.50 15.13 -17.75
CA LYS A 183 -14.00 14.59 -19.03
C LYS A 183 -13.12 15.01 -20.20
N ASP A 184 -12.60 16.23 -20.16
CA ASP A 184 -11.58 16.74 -21.07
C ASP A 184 -10.32 15.87 -21.11
N LEU A 185 -9.87 15.39 -19.95
CA LEU A 185 -8.74 14.46 -19.86
C LEU A 185 -9.11 13.12 -20.52
N ILE A 186 -10.25 12.52 -20.16
CA ILE A 186 -10.74 11.27 -20.77
C ILE A 186 -10.85 11.41 -22.29
N ASP A 187 -11.55 12.44 -22.77
CA ASP A 187 -11.77 12.71 -24.20
C ASP A 187 -10.43 12.94 -24.94
N THR A 188 -9.45 13.54 -24.27
CA THR A 188 -8.10 13.73 -24.83
C THR A 188 -7.35 12.42 -24.93
N TRP A 189 -7.40 11.57 -23.90
CA TRP A 189 -6.78 10.24 -23.93
C TRP A 189 -7.45 9.31 -24.94
N GLU A 190 -8.78 9.33 -25.05
CA GLU A 190 -9.53 8.57 -26.06
C GLU A 190 -9.18 9.02 -27.48
N ARG A 191 -8.95 10.32 -27.71
CA ARG A 191 -8.53 10.84 -29.01
C ARG A 191 -7.08 10.48 -29.37
N HIS A 192 -6.22 10.28 -28.37
CA HIS A 192 -4.83 9.88 -28.57
C HIS A 192 -4.67 8.36 -28.73
N LEU A 193 -5.46 7.56 -28.03
CA LEU A 193 -5.39 6.11 -28.09
C LEU A 193 -6.02 5.58 -29.39
N GLY A 194 -5.27 4.84 -30.19
CA GLY A 194 -5.77 4.29 -31.47
C GLY A 194 -5.71 5.26 -32.65
N ASN A 195 -5.18 6.47 -32.47
CA ASN A 195 -5.00 7.42 -33.55
C ASN A 195 -3.69 7.16 -34.33
N GLN A 196 -3.84 6.71 -35.58
CA GLN A 196 -2.71 6.35 -36.44
C GLN A 196 -1.81 7.54 -36.80
N ASN A 197 -2.37 8.76 -36.81
CA ASN A 197 -1.66 9.95 -37.27
C ASN A 197 -0.70 10.51 -36.21
N THR A 198 -0.92 10.16 -34.94
CA THR A 198 -0.13 10.66 -33.82
C THR A 198 0.73 9.57 -33.17
N ALA A 199 0.35 8.30 -33.33
CA ALA A 199 1.06 7.18 -32.72
C ALA A 199 2.51 7.06 -33.22
N ASP A 200 3.41 6.77 -32.30
CA ASP A 200 4.82 6.48 -32.56
C ASP A 200 5.09 4.96 -32.56
N VAL A 201 4.13 4.14 -32.12
CA VAL A 201 4.21 2.69 -32.12
C VAL A 201 2.90 2.01 -32.51
N LYS A 202 3.03 0.88 -33.19
CA LYS A 202 1.92 0.03 -33.65
C LYS A 202 2.13 -1.39 -33.15
N PHE A 203 1.16 -1.92 -32.42
CA PHE A 203 1.08 -3.34 -32.08
C PHE A 203 0.15 -4.07 -33.04
N LEU A 204 0.53 -5.26 -33.47
CA LEU A 204 -0.35 -6.14 -34.22
C LEU A 204 -0.81 -7.25 -33.27
N VAL A 205 -2.09 -7.22 -32.89
CA VAL A 205 -2.68 -8.22 -31.99
C VAL A 205 -3.82 -8.92 -32.74
N ASN A 206 -3.66 -10.22 -33.03
CA ASN A 206 -4.63 -11.00 -33.82
C ASN A 206 -5.02 -10.31 -35.13
N ASP A 207 -4.02 -9.88 -35.90
CA ASP A 207 -4.15 -9.13 -37.17
C ASP A 207 -4.88 -7.77 -37.07
N LYS A 208 -5.17 -7.30 -35.86
CA LYS A 208 -5.75 -5.97 -35.62
C LYS A 208 -4.65 -5.01 -35.16
N PRO A 209 -4.46 -3.89 -35.88
CA PRO A 209 -3.46 -2.91 -35.49
C PRO A 209 -3.97 -2.02 -34.35
N ILE A 210 -3.16 -1.87 -33.31
CA ILE A 210 -3.38 -0.98 -32.18
C ILE A 210 -2.30 0.09 -32.21
N TYR A 211 -2.70 1.35 -32.25
CA TYR A 211 -1.81 2.51 -32.36
C TYR A 211 -1.69 3.19 -31.00
N CYS A 212 -0.46 3.36 -30.52
CA CYS A 212 -0.17 3.84 -29.18
C CYS A 212 1.01 4.84 -29.19
N HIS A 213 1.30 5.42 -28.03
CA HIS A 213 2.50 6.21 -27.80
C HIS A 213 3.47 5.53 -26.82
N ILE A 214 4.75 5.50 -27.16
CA ILE A 214 5.82 4.86 -26.38
C ILE A 214 5.89 5.50 -25.00
N ASP A 215 5.89 6.83 -24.89
CA ASP A 215 6.03 7.54 -23.61
C ASP A 215 4.91 7.19 -22.61
N ILE A 216 3.68 7.01 -23.11
CA ILE A 216 2.53 6.57 -22.31
C ILE A 216 2.78 5.16 -21.78
N LEU A 217 3.23 4.25 -22.64
CA LEU A 217 3.47 2.86 -22.29
C LEU A 217 4.63 2.72 -21.31
N LYS A 218 5.72 3.44 -21.54
CA LYS A 218 6.89 3.56 -20.65
C LYS A 218 6.47 4.03 -19.25
N THR A 219 5.67 5.09 -19.18
CA THR A 219 5.23 5.65 -17.89
C THR A 219 4.33 4.70 -17.10
N ARG A 220 3.50 3.89 -17.78
CA ARG A 220 2.43 3.12 -17.14
C ARG A 220 2.69 1.62 -17.02
N SER A 221 3.73 1.10 -17.66
CA SER A 221 4.06 -0.31 -17.68
C SER A 221 5.57 -0.50 -17.64
N GLN A 222 6.05 -1.10 -16.55
CA GLN A 222 7.46 -1.45 -16.43
C GLN A 222 7.93 -2.39 -17.55
N TYR A 223 7.05 -3.25 -18.07
CA TYR A 223 7.35 -4.11 -19.20
C TYR A 223 7.66 -3.31 -20.47
N PHE A 224 6.80 -2.35 -20.83
CA PHE A 224 7.03 -1.53 -22.02
C PHE A 224 8.14 -0.50 -21.83
N LEU A 225 8.32 0.01 -20.61
CA LEU A 225 9.49 0.80 -20.23
C LEU A 225 10.77 0.04 -20.60
N ASN A 226 10.90 -1.17 -20.08
CA ASN A 226 12.05 -2.01 -20.32
C ASN A 226 12.17 -2.42 -21.80
N LEU A 227 11.06 -2.70 -22.49
CA LEU A 227 11.05 -3.07 -23.90
C LEU A 227 11.62 -1.95 -24.79
N PHE A 228 11.20 -0.70 -24.56
CA PHE A 228 11.58 0.45 -25.41
C PHE A 228 12.80 1.24 -24.93
N GLU A 229 13.37 0.90 -23.77
CA GLU A 229 14.65 1.44 -23.30
C GLU A 229 15.82 0.49 -23.55
N ASN A 230 15.56 -0.82 -23.63
CA ASN A 230 16.59 -1.83 -23.89
C ASN A 230 16.65 -2.29 -25.36
N ASP A 231 15.88 -1.65 -26.25
CA ASP A 231 15.91 -1.89 -27.69
C ASP A 231 16.64 -0.72 -28.39
N PRO A 232 17.97 -0.78 -28.61
CA PRO A 232 18.68 0.20 -29.41
C PRO A 232 18.25 0.12 -30.88
N SER A 233 17.53 1.16 -31.32
CA SER A 233 17.25 1.48 -32.72
C SER A 233 18.39 1.20 -33.69
#